data_AF-A0A930HTB3-F1
#
_entry.id   AF-A0A930HTB3-F1
#
_cell.length_a   1.000
_cell.length_b   1.000
_cell.length_c   1.000
_cell.angle_alpha   90.00
_cell.angle_beta   90.00
_cell.angle_gamma   90.00
#
_symmetry.space_group_name_H-M   'P 1'
#
loop_
_entity.id
_entity.type
_entity.pdbx_description
1 polymer ?
#
loop_
_entity_poly.entity_id
_entity_poly.type
_entity_poly.pdbx_seq_one_letter_code
_entity_poly.pdbx_strand_id
1 'polypeptide(L)'
;MPKSPLLYLLSVGLSAALISCGGTKSQAQSADSTDSASAERRTAAPFSADSAYQYIQQQVAFGVRTPGSEGHRATAAWIEQKLRQWGYEVTLQRFEGKDHFGKQAAGTNIIATRTPEGTDRILLMAHWDTRQVADHDPVVQRQGEPIQGADDGASGVAVLLELARQESLNPSGKALDFIFFDLEDGGQSEDEDSWCLGSQYWAQHPHQSDYKAKWGILLDMVGSQGARFYWEGLSREYARPLLSALWQTAAQLGWGDYFVQANGGQMTDDHGPVIRYRGIPCVDIINFDPNRATGFGAHWHTSADNMNVIHIETLRAVGETVATTIREDI
;
A
#
# COMPACT_ATOMS: atom_id res chain seq x y z
N MET A 1 64.43 21.51 -47.94
CA MET A 1 63.66 21.39 -46.68
C MET A 1 62.21 21.68 -47.01
N PRO A 2 61.25 20.89 -46.54
CA PRO A 2 61.06 19.48 -46.92
C PRO A 2 59.65 19.27 -47.52
N LYS A 3 59.52 18.62 -48.69
CA LYS A 3 59.27 17.17 -48.88
C LYS A 3 57.90 16.75 -48.30
N SER A 4 56.83 16.73 -49.10
CA SER A 4 56.36 15.57 -49.90
C SER A 4 57.16 14.26 -49.74
N PRO A 5 56.45 13.13 -49.82
CA PRO A 5 56.79 12.19 -50.89
C PRO A 5 55.51 11.79 -51.67
N LEU A 6 55.48 11.88 -53.00
CA LEU A 6 56.14 11.02 -54.00
C LEU A 6 55.76 9.53 -53.84
N LEU A 7 54.98 8.99 -54.78
CA LEU A 7 55.41 8.08 -55.85
C LEU A 7 54.17 7.35 -56.42
N TYR A 8 53.80 7.64 -57.67
CA TYR A 8 54.04 6.80 -58.86
C TYR A 8 53.29 5.46 -58.85
N LEU A 9 52.29 5.28 -59.72
CA LEU A 9 52.49 4.55 -60.98
C LEU A 9 51.21 4.46 -61.82
N LEU A 10 51.36 4.89 -63.06
CA LEU A 10 50.51 4.70 -64.21
C LEU A 10 50.90 3.37 -64.88
N SER A 11 49.98 2.44 -65.15
CA SER A 11 49.95 1.50 -66.31
C SER A 11 48.93 0.37 -66.08
N VAL A 12 47.83 0.26 -66.85
CA VAL A 12 47.63 -0.34 -68.19
C VAL A 12 47.06 -1.77 -68.10
N GLY A 13 46.00 -2.04 -68.90
CA GLY A 13 45.60 -3.37 -69.37
C GLY A 13 44.34 -3.93 -68.69
N LEU A 14 43.12 -3.65 -69.13
CA LEU A 14 42.43 -4.16 -70.34
C LEU A 14 42.01 -5.65 -70.24
N SER A 15 40.70 -5.85 -70.08
CA SER A 15 39.85 -6.97 -70.54
C SER A 15 40.00 -8.37 -69.91
N ALA A 16 38.95 -8.81 -69.22
CA ALA A 16 37.88 -9.65 -69.79
C ALA A 16 36.96 -10.17 -68.67
N ALA A 17 35.65 -10.08 -68.91
CA ALA A 17 34.62 -10.59 -68.03
C ALA A 17 34.63 -12.13 -68.00
N LEU A 18 34.62 -12.70 -66.80
CA LEU A 18 34.06 -14.03 -66.54
C LEU A 18 33.20 -13.97 -65.28
N ILE A 19 31.93 -14.29 -65.50
CA ILE A 19 30.88 -14.47 -64.51
C ILE A 19 31.20 -15.73 -63.70
N SER A 20 31.19 -15.64 -62.37
CA SER A 20 30.95 -16.80 -61.50
C SER A 20 30.34 -16.37 -60.17
N CYS A 21 29.38 -17.17 -59.74
CA CYS A 21 28.32 -16.87 -58.79
C CYS A 21 28.75 -16.90 -57.30
N GLY A 22 28.05 -16.10 -56.49
CA GLY A 22 27.51 -16.55 -55.22
C GLY A 22 28.20 -16.08 -53.94
N GLY A 23 27.48 -15.29 -53.13
CA GLY A 23 27.66 -15.26 -51.68
C GLY A 23 28.01 -13.90 -51.08
N THR A 24 27.05 -12.97 -51.09
CA THR A 24 27.14 -11.66 -50.45
C THR A 24 27.18 -11.80 -48.93
N LYS A 25 28.17 -11.15 -48.31
CA LYS A 25 28.22 -10.86 -46.87
C LYS A 25 27.04 -9.95 -46.48
N SER A 26 26.35 -10.31 -45.40
CA SER A 26 25.50 -9.38 -44.66
C SER A 26 25.93 -9.39 -43.19
N GLN A 27 26.21 -8.19 -42.68
CA GLN A 27 26.34 -7.91 -41.25
C GLN A 27 24.95 -8.11 -40.60
N ALA A 28 24.87 -8.78 -39.45
CA ALA A 28 23.83 -8.51 -38.46
C ALA A 28 24.22 -9.10 -37.09
N GLN A 29 24.38 -8.18 -36.15
CA GLN A 29 23.88 -8.23 -34.77
C GLN A 29 24.25 -9.43 -33.90
N SER A 30 25.13 -9.13 -32.94
CA SER A 30 25.14 -9.71 -31.60
C SER A 30 23.71 -9.80 -31.06
N ALA A 31 23.20 -11.02 -30.93
CA ALA A 31 22.05 -11.31 -30.11
C ALA A 31 22.49 -11.16 -28.65
N ASP A 32 22.21 -9.99 -28.10
CA ASP A 32 22.18 -9.76 -26.67
C ASP A 32 21.10 -10.69 -26.12
N SER A 33 21.53 -11.67 -25.33
CA SER A 33 20.62 -12.57 -24.63
C SER A 33 20.03 -11.72 -23.50
N THR A 34 18.82 -11.24 -23.73
CA THR A 34 17.96 -10.77 -22.65
C THR A 34 17.58 -11.99 -21.84
N ASP A 35 18.44 -12.30 -20.88
CA ASP A 35 18.15 -13.21 -19.78
C ASP A 35 17.04 -12.53 -18.96
N SER A 36 15.79 -12.73 -19.37
CA SER A 36 14.65 -12.44 -18.52
C SER A 36 14.76 -13.42 -17.37
N ALA A 37 15.42 -13.02 -16.30
CA ALA A 37 15.43 -13.75 -15.05
C ALA A 37 13.97 -14.05 -14.70
N SER A 38 13.55 -15.30 -14.92
CA SER A 38 12.27 -15.78 -14.46
C SER A 38 12.31 -15.61 -12.95
N ALA A 39 11.59 -14.62 -12.42
CA ALA A 39 11.42 -14.49 -10.98
C ALA A 39 10.99 -15.87 -10.47
N GLU A 40 11.79 -16.46 -9.55
CA GLU A 40 11.44 -17.73 -8.94
C GLU A 40 10.03 -17.59 -8.36
N ARG A 41 9.08 -18.37 -8.89
CA ARG A 41 7.70 -18.33 -8.36
C ARG A 41 7.73 -18.79 -6.92
N ARG A 42 7.33 -17.90 -6.02
CA ARG A 42 7.24 -18.18 -4.58
C ARG A 42 5.83 -18.65 -4.23
N THR A 43 5.70 -19.46 -3.18
CA THR A 43 4.39 -19.81 -2.62
C THR A 43 3.99 -18.77 -1.57
N ALA A 44 2.76 -18.26 -1.65
CA ALA A 44 2.25 -17.29 -0.70
C ALA A 44 2.12 -17.89 0.71
N ALA A 45 2.38 -17.06 1.72
CA ALA A 45 1.96 -17.35 3.09
C ALA A 45 0.41 -17.38 3.19
N PRO A 46 -0.17 -18.10 4.17
CA PRO A 46 -1.62 -18.22 4.29
C PRO A 46 -2.32 -16.87 4.46
N PHE A 47 -3.29 -16.61 3.59
CA PHE A 47 -4.22 -15.47 3.65
C PHE A 47 -5.55 -15.87 3.02
N SER A 48 -6.69 -15.56 3.66
CA SER A 48 -8.03 -15.81 3.09
C SER A 48 -8.67 -14.51 2.62
N ALA A 49 -8.61 -14.26 1.31
CA ALA A 49 -9.30 -13.13 0.70
C ALA A 49 -10.83 -13.18 0.88
N ASP A 50 -11.42 -14.38 0.96
CA ASP A 50 -12.85 -14.54 1.28
C ASP A 50 -13.17 -14.02 2.69
N SER A 51 -12.32 -14.31 3.67
CA SER A 51 -12.48 -13.82 5.04
C SER A 51 -12.32 -12.31 5.11
N ALA A 52 -11.29 -11.77 4.44
CA ALA A 52 -11.09 -10.32 4.34
C ALA A 52 -12.29 -9.62 3.68
N TYR A 53 -12.80 -10.16 2.56
CA TYR A 53 -13.99 -9.61 1.90
C TYR A 53 -15.21 -9.57 2.83
N GLN A 54 -15.44 -10.64 3.60
CA GLN A 54 -16.51 -10.69 4.61
C GLN A 54 -16.32 -9.67 5.73
N TYR A 55 -15.07 -9.39 6.13
CA TYR A 55 -14.77 -8.34 7.11
C TYR A 55 -15.12 -6.94 6.58
N ILE A 56 -14.90 -6.66 5.30
CA ILE A 56 -15.36 -5.40 4.69
C ILE A 56 -16.89 -5.33 4.70
N GLN A 57 -17.56 -6.42 4.27
CA GLN A 57 -19.03 -6.48 4.30
C GLN A 57 -19.60 -6.21 5.70
N GLN A 58 -18.96 -6.77 6.73
CA GLN A 58 -19.40 -6.57 8.11
C GLN A 58 -19.25 -5.11 8.57
N GLN A 59 -18.12 -4.48 8.24
CA GLN A 59 -17.88 -3.06 8.54
C GLN A 59 -18.89 -2.15 7.82
N VAL A 60 -19.15 -2.40 6.53
CA VAL A 60 -20.14 -1.65 5.73
C VAL A 60 -21.56 -1.87 6.26
N ALA A 61 -21.88 -3.09 6.71
CA ALA A 61 -23.20 -3.44 7.26
C ALA A 61 -23.52 -2.71 8.58
N PHE A 62 -22.52 -2.25 9.32
CA PHE A 62 -22.74 -1.38 10.49
C PHE A 62 -23.18 0.04 10.11
N GLY A 63 -23.14 0.40 8.82
CA GLY A 63 -23.37 1.76 8.34
C GLY A 63 -22.09 2.60 8.35
N VAL A 64 -22.20 3.90 8.08
CA VAL A 64 -21.02 4.79 8.04
C VAL A 64 -20.25 4.80 9.36
N ARG A 65 -18.92 4.90 9.31
CA ARG A 65 -18.05 4.99 10.50
C ARG A 65 -17.57 6.43 10.71
N THR A 66 -18.44 7.40 10.44
CA THR A 66 -18.15 8.80 10.76
C THR A 66 -18.04 8.99 12.27
N PRO A 67 -17.22 9.93 12.76
CA PRO A 67 -16.97 10.09 14.19
C PRO A 67 -18.26 10.23 15.01
N GLY A 68 -18.47 9.32 15.96
CA GLY A 68 -19.65 9.33 16.84
C GLY A 68 -20.94 8.76 16.24
N SER A 69 -20.92 8.21 15.02
CA SER A 69 -22.05 7.46 14.46
C SER A 69 -22.28 6.11 15.17
N GLU A 70 -23.40 5.45 14.87
CA GLU A 70 -23.65 4.08 15.34
C GLU A 70 -22.69 3.07 14.70
N GLY A 71 -22.43 3.21 13.39
CA GLY A 71 -21.50 2.36 12.66
C GLY A 71 -20.06 2.48 13.17
N HIS A 72 -19.64 3.69 13.57
CA HIS A 72 -18.35 3.92 14.23
C HIS A 72 -18.22 3.12 15.53
N ARG A 73 -19.17 3.28 16.47
CA ARG A 73 -19.16 2.53 17.74
C ARG A 73 -19.23 1.02 17.55
N ALA A 74 -20.10 0.55 16.65
CA ALA A 74 -20.29 -0.87 16.39
C ALA A 74 -19.05 -1.51 15.75
N THR A 75 -18.41 -0.80 14.81
CA THR A 75 -17.17 -1.26 14.17
C THR A 75 -16.02 -1.35 15.17
N ALA A 76 -15.81 -0.33 16.01
CA ALA A 76 -14.75 -0.37 17.03
C ALA A 76 -14.92 -1.55 18.00
N ALA A 77 -16.14 -1.76 18.51
CA ALA A 77 -16.44 -2.88 19.40
C ALA A 77 -16.22 -4.23 18.71
N TRP A 78 -16.55 -4.34 17.42
CA TRP A 78 -16.37 -5.55 16.64
C TRP A 78 -14.88 -5.85 16.35
N ILE A 79 -14.08 -4.85 15.97
CA ILE A 79 -12.62 -4.97 15.79
C ILE A 79 -11.98 -5.44 17.10
N GLU A 80 -12.28 -4.78 18.22
CA GLU A 80 -11.79 -5.17 19.55
C GLU A 80 -12.16 -6.63 19.87
N GLN A 81 -13.43 -7.00 19.67
CA GLN A 81 -13.91 -8.34 19.96
C GLN A 81 -13.16 -9.41 19.14
N LYS A 82 -12.96 -9.18 17.82
CA LYS A 82 -12.24 -10.10 16.94
C LYS A 82 -10.80 -10.32 17.40
N LEU A 83 -10.08 -9.23 17.66
CA LEU A 83 -8.68 -9.30 18.09
C LEU A 83 -8.53 -10.00 19.44
N ARG A 84 -9.42 -9.70 20.42
CA ARG A 84 -9.44 -10.41 21.71
C ARG A 84 -9.75 -11.90 21.55
N GLN A 85 -10.67 -12.27 20.65
CA GLN A 85 -10.96 -13.69 20.34
C GLN A 85 -9.75 -14.44 19.80
N TRP A 86 -8.84 -13.74 19.12
CA TRP A 86 -7.60 -14.29 18.59
C TRP A 86 -6.40 -14.18 19.55
N GLY A 87 -6.66 -13.78 20.81
CA GLY A 87 -5.66 -13.77 21.88
C GLY A 87 -4.76 -12.53 21.91
N TYR A 88 -5.14 -11.45 21.26
CA TYR A 88 -4.42 -10.17 21.35
C TYR A 88 -4.81 -9.40 22.63
N GLU A 89 -3.83 -8.70 23.20
CA GLU A 89 -4.07 -7.64 24.16
C GLU A 89 -4.50 -6.37 23.40
N VAL A 90 -5.75 -5.95 23.61
CA VAL A 90 -6.30 -4.78 22.93
C VAL A 90 -6.33 -3.57 23.86
N THR A 91 -5.72 -2.47 23.42
CA THR A 91 -5.77 -1.14 24.04
C THR A 91 -6.62 -0.21 23.19
N LEU A 92 -7.69 0.34 23.79
CA LEU A 92 -8.47 1.41 23.19
C LEU A 92 -7.90 2.76 23.65
N GLN A 93 -7.14 3.41 22.78
CA GLN A 93 -6.55 4.72 23.06
C GLN A 93 -7.52 5.82 22.61
N ARG A 94 -8.17 6.44 23.59
CA ARG A 94 -9.12 7.54 23.37
C ARG A 94 -8.42 8.88 23.35
N PHE A 95 -8.82 9.76 22.44
CA PHE A 95 -8.31 11.11 22.30
C PHE A 95 -9.39 12.07 21.80
N GLU A 96 -9.10 13.36 21.81
CA GLU A 96 -9.96 14.40 21.23
C GLU A 96 -9.31 14.96 19.97
N GLY A 97 -10.14 15.20 18.95
CA GLY A 97 -9.76 15.83 17.68
C GLY A 97 -10.89 16.72 17.17
N LYS A 98 -10.75 17.18 15.93
CA LYS A 98 -11.83 17.88 15.22
C LYS A 98 -12.29 17.03 14.03
N ASP A 99 -13.58 17.04 13.79
CA ASP A 99 -14.17 16.42 12.61
C ASP A 99 -14.08 17.35 11.38
N HIS A 100 -14.57 16.89 10.24
CA HIS A 100 -14.57 17.65 8.99
C HIS A 100 -15.22 19.03 9.13
N PHE A 101 -16.27 19.14 9.95
CA PHE A 101 -16.97 20.42 10.16
C PHE A 101 -16.31 21.31 11.23
N GLY A 102 -15.12 20.93 11.71
CA GLY A 102 -14.39 21.63 12.76
C GLY A 102 -14.99 21.46 14.15
N LYS A 103 -15.93 20.52 14.33
CA LYS A 103 -16.55 20.22 15.62
C LYS A 103 -15.66 19.26 16.42
N GLN A 104 -15.63 19.42 17.73
CA GLN A 104 -14.93 18.45 18.60
C GLN A 104 -15.50 17.04 18.40
N ALA A 105 -14.59 16.10 18.16
CA ALA A 105 -14.87 14.68 18.01
C ALA A 105 -14.00 13.86 18.96
N ALA A 106 -14.55 12.75 19.46
CA ALA A 106 -13.82 11.78 20.25
C ALA A 106 -13.31 10.67 19.32
N GLY A 107 -11.99 10.53 19.23
CA GLY A 107 -11.33 9.47 18.49
C GLY A 107 -10.95 8.30 19.38
N THR A 108 -10.85 7.11 18.81
CA THR A 108 -10.41 5.86 19.45
C THR A 108 -9.50 5.07 18.51
N ASN A 109 -8.19 5.19 18.72
CA ASN A 109 -7.26 4.26 18.11
C ASN A 109 -7.42 2.88 18.78
N ILE A 110 -7.41 1.82 17.98
CA ILE A 110 -7.51 0.45 18.45
C ILE A 110 -6.15 -0.21 18.23
N ILE A 111 -5.44 -0.51 19.31
CA ILE A 111 -4.12 -1.15 19.24
C ILE A 111 -4.26 -2.58 19.71
N ALA A 112 -3.85 -3.54 18.89
CA ALA A 112 -3.73 -4.94 19.26
C ALA A 112 -2.27 -5.36 19.23
N THR A 113 -1.80 -5.79 20.39
CA THR A 113 -0.46 -6.35 20.56
C THR A 113 -0.60 -7.80 20.98
N ARG A 114 0.41 -8.58 20.65
CA ARG A 114 0.63 -9.89 21.24
C ARG A 114 2.07 -9.93 21.66
N THR A 115 2.37 -10.52 22.80
CA THR A 115 3.74 -10.61 23.31
C THR A 115 4.38 -11.92 22.84
N PRO A 116 5.12 -11.97 21.73
CA PRO A 116 6.21 -12.90 21.61
C PRO A 116 7.48 -12.26 22.20
N GLU A 117 8.37 -13.11 22.72
CA GLU A 117 9.73 -12.70 23.07
C GLU A 117 10.47 -12.28 21.79
N GLY A 118 10.85 -11.01 21.66
CA GLY A 118 11.65 -10.53 20.53
C GLY A 118 11.71 -9.01 20.43
N THR A 119 12.82 -8.48 19.93
CA THR A 119 13.07 -7.03 19.78
C THR A 119 12.67 -6.47 18.41
N ASP A 120 12.40 -7.33 17.43
CA ASP A 120 12.20 -6.95 16.03
C ASP A 120 10.70 -6.85 15.68
N ARG A 121 10.05 -5.82 16.23
CA ARG A 121 8.60 -5.62 16.08
C ARG A 121 8.26 -5.03 14.70
N ILE A 122 7.20 -5.51 14.06
CA ILE A 122 6.65 -4.94 12.83
C ILE A 122 5.29 -4.33 13.16
N LEU A 123 5.09 -3.09 12.72
CA LEU A 123 3.85 -2.34 12.91
C LEU A 123 2.99 -2.45 11.65
N LEU A 124 1.73 -2.84 11.79
CA LEU A 124 0.76 -2.93 10.71
C LEU A 124 -0.41 -1.97 10.99
N MET A 125 -0.73 -1.12 10.02
CA MET A 125 -1.60 0.04 10.22
C MET A 125 -2.67 0.15 9.14
N ALA A 126 -3.83 0.67 9.52
CA ALA A 126 -4.90 1.11 8.64
C ALA A 126 -5.74 2.13 9.41
N HIS A 127 -6.36 3.09 8.74
CA HIS A 127 -7.43 3.87 9.35
C HIS A 127 -8.75 3.09 9.28
N TRP A 128 -9.71 3.39 10.16
CA TRP A 128 -11.00 2.66 10.22
C TRP A 128 -12.25 3.53 10.21
N ASP A 129 -12.08 4.84 10.39
CA ASP A 129 -13.15 5.82 10.21
C ASP A 129 -13.48 6.04 8.74
N THR A 130 -14.52 6.82 8.48
CA THR A 130 -14.91 7.17 7.11
C THR A 130 -15.32 8.62 7.00
N ARG A 131 -15.04 9.22 5.85
CA ARG A 131 -15.42 10.60 5.54
C ARG A 131 -16.86 10.96 5.87
N GLN A 132 -17.03 12.14 6.44
CA GLN A 132 -18.34 12.74 6.70
C GLN A 132 -19.02 13.32 5.46
N VAL A 133 -18.28 13.48 4.36
CA VAL A 133 -18.75 14.08 3.11
C VAL A 133 -18.21 13.29 1.91
N ALA A 134 -18.95 13.30 0.80
CA ALA A 134 -18.57 12.69 -0.47
C ALA A 134 -18.16 13.81 -1.43
N ASP A 135 -17.18 14.63 -1.04
CA ASP A 135 -16.82 15.88 -1.70
C ASP A 135 -16.31 15.73 -3.14
N HIS A 136 -15.96 14.52 -3.56
CA HIS A 136 -15.61 14.19 -4.94
C HIS A 136 -16.75 13.52 -5.73
N ASP A 137 -17.95 13.42 -5.16
CA ASP A 137 -19.08 12.78 -5.85
C ASP A 137 -19.47 13.55 -7.13
N PRO A 138 -19.63 12.85 -8.28
CA PRO A 138 -20.06 13.50 -9.52
C PRO A 138 -21.51 14.01 -9.46
N VAL A 139 -22.32 13.49 -8.53
CA VAL A 139 -23.67 13.97 -8.26
C VAL A 139 -23.61 15.01 -7.13
N VAL A 140 -23.65 16.29 -7.50
CA VAL A 140 -23.51 17.44 -6.57
C VAL A 140 -24.42 17.32 -5.33
N GLN A 141 -25.63 16.79 -5.47
CA GLN A 141 -26.57 16.63 -4.36
C GLN A 141 -26.09 15.65 -3.28
N ARG A 142 -25.16 14.75 -3.61
CA ARG A 142 -24.60 13.74 -2.71
C ARG A 142 -23.33 14.20 -2.03
N GLN A 143 -22.76 15.34 -2.43
CA GLN A 143 -21.46 15.78 -1.90
C GLN A 143 -21.47 16.06 -0.39
N GLY A 144 -22.64 16.37 0.19
CA GLY A 144 -22.81 16.52 1.63
C GLY A 144 -23.14 15.22 2.39
N GLU A 145 -23.21 14.07 1.72
CA GLU A 145 -23.50 12.77 2.33
C GLU A 145 -22.22 12.08 2.79
N PRO A 146 -22.23 11.34 3.91
CA PRO A 146 -21.09 10.53 4.33
C PRO A 146 -20.89 9.31 3.41
N ILE A 147 -19.63 8.89 3.23
CA ILE A 147 -19.29 7.75 2.38
C ILE A 147 -19.42 6.42 3.12
N GLN A 148 -19.66 5.34 2.38
CA GLN A 148 -19.65 3.99 2.93
C GLN A 148 -18.24 3.44 3.16
N GLY A 149 -17.19 4.02 2.61
CA GLY A 149 -15.79 3.69 2.94
C GLY A 149 -15.51 2.18 2.89
N ALA A 150 -15.89 1.53 1.80
CA ALA A 150 -15.66 0.10 1.66
C ALA A 150 -14.19 -0.16 1.29
N ASP A 151 -13.64 0.69 0.44
CA ASP A 151 -12.22 0.71 0.10
C ASP A 151 -11.48 1.65 1.06
N ASP A 152 -11.95 2.88 1.19
CA ASP A 152 -11.42 3.95 2.04
C ASP A 152 -11.79 3.69 3.52
N GLY A 153 -10.84 3.13 4.27
CA GLY A 153 -11.02 2.61 5.62
C GLY A 153 -11.20 1.09 5.68
N ALA A 154 -12.36 0.56 5.27
CA ALA A 154 -12.71 -0.84 5.60
C ALA A 154 -11.79 -1.90 4.96
N SER A 155 -11.17 -1.61 3.82
CA SER A 155 -10.31 -2.57 3.12
C SER A 155 -9.00 -2.86 3.87
N GLY A 156 -8.31 -1.81 4.34
CA GLY A 156 -7.09 -1.93 5.13
C GLY A 156 -7.36 -2.69 6.43
N VAL A 157 -8.41 -2.28 7.15
CA VAL A 157 -8.86 -2.96 8.38
C VAL A 157 -9.10 -4.45 8.16
N ALA A 158 -9.79 -4.80 7.07
CA ALA A 158 -10.14 -6.19 6.76
C ALA A 158 -8.91 -7.06 6.46
N VAL A 159 -7.95 -6.54 5.69
CA VAL A 159 -6.69 -7.26 5.42
C VAL A 159 -5.93 -7.46 6.73
N LEU A 160 -5.82 -6.44 7.57
CA LEU A 160 -5.13 -6.55 8.86
C LEU A 160 -5.80 -7.53 9.83
N LEU A 161 -7.14 -7.55 9.89
CA LEU A 161 -7.88 -8.52 10.70
C LEU A 161 -7.63 -9.96 10.22
N GLU A 162 -7.58 -10.19 8.91
CA GLU A 162 -7.26 -11.52 8.39
C GLU A 162 -5.81 -11.91 8.70
N LEU A 163 -4.86 -10.99 8.59
CA LEU A 163 -3.46 -11.24 8.99
C LEU A 163 -3.36 -11.57 10.49
N ALA A 164 -4.05 -10.83 11.36
CA ALA A 164 -4.10 -11.11 12.79
C ALA A 164 -4.70 -12.49 13.09
N ARG A 165 -5.77 -12.87 12.38
CA ARG A 165 -6.34 -14.22 12.49
C ARG A 165 -5.34 -15.29 12.07
N GLN A 166 -4.64 -15.12 10.95
CA GLN A 166 -3.65 -16.09 10.47
C GLN A 166 -2.46 -16.22 11.43
N GLU A 167 -1.99 -15.12 12.01
CA GLU A 167 -0.94 -15.11 13.03
C GLU A 167 -1.39 -15.78 14.34
N SER A 168 -2.68 -15.73 14.68
CA SER A 168 -3.22 -16.48 15.82
C SER A 168 -3.26 -18.00 15.59
N LEU A 169 -3.50 -18.42 14.34
CA LEU A 169 -3.59 -19.84 13.98
C LEU A 169 -2.22 -20.48 13.74
N ASN A 170 -1.33 -19.78 13.06
CA ASN A 170 0.01 -20.25 12.72
C ASN A 170 1.03 -19.12 12.92
N PRO A 171 1.49 -18.90 14.16
CA PRO A 171 2.38 -17.80 14.50
C PRO A 171 3.66 -17.83 13.68
N SER A 172 4.05 -16.67 13.15
CA SER A 172 5.28 -16.48 12.39
C SER A 172 6.53 -16.45 13.27
N GLY A 173 6.37 -16.26 14.58
CA GLY A 173 7.46 -16.00 15.52
C GLY A 173 7.94 -14.53 15.49
N LYS A 174 7.31 -13.67 14.69
CA LYS A 174 7.59 -12.23 14.64
C LYS A 174 6.69 -11.48 15.63
N ALA A 175 7.19 -10.39 16.19
CA ALA A 175 6.39 -9.49 17.02
C ALA A 175 5.57 -8.57 16.12
N LEU A 176 4.30 -8.89 15.90
CA LEU A 176 3.38 -8.11 15.06
C LEU A 176 2.42 -7.30 15.93
N ASP A 177 2.39 -5.99 15.70
CA ASP A 177 1.39 -5.10 16.26
C ASP A 177 0.47 -4.56 15.18
N PHE A 178 -0.81 -4.49 15.51
CA PHE A 178 -1.85 -3.98 14.64
C PHE A 178 -2.41 -2.70 15.24
N ILE A 179 -2.50 -1.63 14.46
CA ILE A 179 -3.11 -0.38 14.87
C ILE A 179 -4.14 0.04 13.85
N PHE A 180 -5.34 0.32 14.35
CA PHE A 180 -6.43 0.90 13.58
C PHE A 180 -6.58 2.35 14.02
N PHE A 181 -6.18 3.29 13.18
CA PHE A 181 -6.24 4.73 13.46
C PHE A 181 -7.64 5.28 13.22
N ASP A 182 -8.07 6.19 14.09
CA ASP A 182 -9.36 6.89 13.98
C ASP A 182 -9.14 8.35 13.62
N LEU A 183 -10.17 9.01 13.10
CA LEU A 183 -10.12 10.42 12.68
C LEU A 183 -8.99 10.70 11.65
N GLU A 184 -8.78 9.79 10.70
CA GLU A 184 -7.86 10.01 9.58
C GLU A 184 -8.52 10.95 8.56
N ASP A 185 -9.73 10.59 8.13
CA ASP A 185 -10.41 11.14 6.96
C ASP A 185 -11.35 12.31 7.32
N GLY A 186 -11.01 12.98 8.42
CA GLY A 186 -11.72 14.15 8.92
C GLY A 186 -11.20 15.47 8.37
N GLY A 187 -10.14 15.46 7.56
CA GLY A 187 -9.42 16.68 7.22
C GLY A 187 -10.06 17.56 6.13
N GLN A 188 -9.44 18.72 5.96
CA GLN A 188 -9.72 19.73 4.94
C GLN A 188 -8.53 19.84 3.99
N SER A 189 -8.79 20.01 2.69
CA SER A 189 -7.73 20.02 1.67
C SER A 189 -6.73 21.17 1.83
N GLU A 190 -7.13 22.26 2.49
CA GLU A 190 -6.31 23.44 2.74
C GLU A 190 -5.41 23.33 3.98
N ASP A 191 -5.57 22.29 4.80
CA ASP A 191 -4.84 22.10 6.06
C ASP A 191 -4.36 20.64 6.20
N GLU A 192 -3.11 20.39 5.82
CA GLU A 192 -2.50 19.04 5.90
C GLU A 192 -2.49 18.48 7.33
N ASP A 193 -2.40 19.33 8.36
CA ASP A 193 -2.36 18.88 9.76
C ASP A 193 -3.76 18.48 10.28
N SER A 194 -4.82 18.68 9.49
CA SER A 194 -6.19 18.31 9.85
C SER A 194 -6.56 16.86 9.54
N TRP A 195 -5.72 16.15 8.79
CA TRP A 195 -5.85 14.72 8.46
C TRP A 195 -5.10 13.84 9.46
N CYS A 196 -5.32 12.53 9.43
CA CYS A 196 -4.48 11.57 10.16
C CYS A 196 -4.41 11.84 11.69
N LEU A 197 -5.48 12.37 12.31
CA LEU A 197 -5.42 12.85 13.70
C LEU A 197 -5.13 11.71 14.69
N GLY A 198 -5.61 10.49 14.38
CA GLY A 198 -5.33 9.29 15.16
C GLY A 198 -3.87 8.90 15.17
N SER A 199 -3.22 8.82 14.00
CA SER A 199 -1.79 8.50 13.91
C SER A 199 -0.92 9.63 14.47
N GLN A 200 -1.30 10.89 14.24
CA GLN A 200 -0.64 12.04 14.89
C GLN A 200 -0.66 11.92 16.41
N TYR A 201 -1.82 11.60 16.99
CA TYR A 201 -1.97 11.43 18.42
C TYR A 201 -1.13 10.25 18.93
N TRP A 202 -1.27 9.08 18.29
CA TRP A 202 -0.56 7.87 18.69
C TRP A 202 0.96 8.02 18.60
N ALA A 203 1.46 8.64 17.53
CA ALA A 203 2.90 8.80 17.32
C ALA A 203 3.53 9.69 18.40
N GLN A 204 2.79 10.67 18.91
CA GLN A 204 3.22 11.53 20.03
C GLN A 204 2.96 10.89 21.41
N HIS A 205 1.93 10.06 21.52
CA HIS A 205 1.48 9.41 22.75
C HIS A 205 1.34 7.90 22.51
N PRO A 206 2.44 7.15 22.36
CA PRO A 206 2.34 5.73 22.08
C PRO A 206 1.66 5.00 23.24
N HIS A 207 0.94 3.93 22.92
CA HIS A 207 0.30 3.05 23.91
C HIS A 207 1.27 2.39 24.91
N GLN A 208 2.58 2.41 24.61
CA GLN A 208 3.66 1.98 25.50
C GLN A 208 4.79 3.01 25.46
N SER A 209 5.41 3.27 26.63
CA SER A 209 6.56 4.16 26.71
C SER A 209 7.71 3.63 25.85
N ASP A 210 8.43 4.54 25.16
CA ASP A 210 9.55 4.21 24.27
C ASP A 210 9.26 3.15 23.20
N TYR A 211 8.00 3.04 22.76
CA TYR A 211 7.60 2.12 21.70
C TYR A 211 8.52 2.19 20.46
N LYS A 212 9.00 1.04 20.00
CA LYS A 212 9.79 0.91 18.77
C LYS A 212 9.27 -0.24 17.93
N ALA A 213 9.38 -0.06 16.62
CA ALA A 213 9.23 -1.11 15.63
C ALA A 213 10.38 -0.98 14.62
N LYS A 214 10.80 -2.11 14.06
CA LYS A 214 11.81 -2.18 13.00
C LYS A 214 11.30 -1.49 11.74
N TRP A 215 10.05 -1.79 11.36
CA TRP A 215 9.38 -1.22 10.20
C TRP A 215 7.87 -1.09 10.45
N GLY A 216 7.20 -0.27 9.64
CA GLY A 216 5.74 -0.18 9.58
C GLY A 216 5.19 -0.41 8.17
N ILE A 217 3.98 -0.95 8.07
CA ILE A 217 3.22 -1.05 6.81
C ILE A 217 1.82 -0.46 7.05
N LEU A 218 1.46 0.56 6.29
CA LEU A 218 0.12 1.12 6.22
C LEU A 218 -0.61 0.55 5.00
N LEU A 219 -1.88 0.19 5.19
CA LEU A 219 -2.78 -0.25 4.13
C LEU A 219 -3.92 0.75 3.99
N ASP A 220 -3.99 1.43 2.86
CA ASP A 220 -5.08 2.36 2.53
C ASP A 220 -5.66 2.07 1.12
N MET A 221 -6.99 2.03 1.01
CA MET A 221 -7.71 1.72 -0.23
C MET A 221 -7.18 0.49 -1.00
N VAL A 222 -7.01 -0.63 -0.29
CA VAL A 222 -6.37 -1.87 -0.80
C VAL A 222 -7.35 -2.93 -1.33
N GLY A 223 -8.61 -2.56 -1.56
CA GLY A 223 -9.70 -3.47 -1.89
C GLY A 223 -10.31 -3.31 -3.28
N SER A 224 -10.17 -2.17 -3.94
CA SER A 224 -10.92 -1.89 -5.17
C SER A 224 -10.44 -2.64 -6.44
N GLN A 225 -11.36 -2.83 -7.37
CA GLN A 225 -11.07 -3.39 -8.69
C GLN A 225 -10.13 -2.48 -9.49
N GLY A 226 -9.09 -3.07 -10.08
CA GLY A 226 -8.15 -2.33 -10.92
C GLY A 226 -7.19 -1.45 -10.12
N ALA A 227 -7.09 -1.65 -8.80
CA ALA A 227 -6.12 -0.96 -7.95
C ALA A 227 -4.69 -1.14 -8.48
N ARG A 228 -3.88 -0.10 -8.27
CA ARG A 228 -2.47 -0.06 -8.62
C ARG A 228 -1.71 0.57 -7.46
N PHE A 229 -0.69 -0.12 -6.98
CA PHE A 229 0.15 0.30 -5.88
C PHE A 229 1.51 0.69 -6.45
N TYR A 230 1.76 2.00 -6.53
CA TYR A 230 3.05 2.56 -6.92
C TYR A 230 3.91 2.85 -5.69
N TRP A 231 5.18 3.19 -5.88
CA TRP A 231 6.04 3.61 -4.78
C TRP A 231 5.65 5.01 -4.30
N GLU A 232 4.93 5.07 -3.18
CA GLU A 232 4.58 6.31 -2.48
C GLU A 232 5.85 7.06 -2.04
N GLY A 233 5.82 8.39 -2.18
CA GLY A 233 6.97 9.28 -2.01
C GLY A 233 7.69 9.20 -0.66
N LEU A 234 6.98 9.24 0.46
CA LEU A 234 7.56 9.15 1.81
C LEU A 234 8.09 7.74 2.09
N SER A 235 7.33 6.72 1.73
CA SER A 235 7.69 5.30 1.81
C SER A 235 9.00 5.04 1.07
N ARG A 236 9.12 5.64 -0.10
CA ARG A 236 10.29 5.60 -0.97
C ARG A 236 11.47 6.39 -0.42
N GLU A 237 11.26 7.42 0.37
CA GLU A 237 12.34 8.19 0.97
C GLU A 237 12.86 7.53 2.24
N TYR A 238 11.95 7.10 3.11
CA TYR A 238 12.26 6.67 4.47
C TYR A 238 12.35 5.16 4.64
N ALA A 239 11.66 4.35 3.81
CA ALA A 239 11.54 2.90 4.01
C ALA A 239 11.94 2.05 2.79
N ARG A 240 12.93 2.50 2.00
CA ARG A 240 13.38 1.81 0.77
C ARG A 240 13.61 0.29 0.91
N PRO A 241 14.30 -0.22 1.96
CA PRO A 241 14.54 -1.66 2.07
C PRO A 241 13.23 -2.45 2.17
N LEU A 242 12.30 -2.02 3.04
CA LEU A 242 10.99 -2.64 3.17
C LEU A 242 10.16 -2.51 1.89
N LEU A 243 10.15 -1.32 1.27
CA LEU A 243 9.43 -1.08 0.01
C LEU A 243 9.89 -2.04 -1.09
N SER A 244 11.22 -2.20 -1.23
CA SER A 244 11.80 -3.13 -2.21
C SER A 244 11.41 -4.58 -1.91
N ALA A 245 11.44 -4.99 -0.64
CA ALA A 245 11.07 -6.34 -0.24
C ALA A 245 9.60 -6.65 -0.54
N LEU A 246 8.68 -5.72 -0.25
CA LEU A 246 7.25 -5.86 -0.56
C LEU A 246 7.01 -6.01 -2.07
N TRP A 247 7.55 -5.11 -2.90
CA TRP A 247 7.33 -5.17 -4.35
C TRP A 247 8.04 -6.36 -5.01
N GLN A 248 9.19 -6.79 -4.49
CA GLN A 248 9.86 -8.00 -4.96
C GLN A 248 9.06 -9.25 -4.59
N THR A 249 8.53 -9.31 -3.37
CA THR A 249 7.65 -10.41 -2.92
C THR A 249 6.40 -10.48 -3.80
N ALA A 250 5.73 -9.35 -4.03
CA ALA A 250 4.57 -9.28 -4.92
C ALA A 250 4.91 -9.80 -6.32
N ALA A 251 6.04 -9.39 -6.91
CA ALA A 251 6.46 -9.86 -8.22
C ALA A 251 6.71 -11.38 -8.25
N GLN A 252 7.36 -11.93 -7.22
CA GLN A 252 7.62 -13.38 -7.10
C GLN A 252 6.34 -14.22 -6.88
N LEU A 253 5.31 -13.63 -6.27
CA LEU A 253 3.99 -14.23 -6.11
C LEU A 253 3.11 -14.08 -7.36
N GLY A 254 3.54 -13.30 -8.36
CA GLY A 254 2.78 -13.04 -9.59
C GLY A 254 1.83 -11.84 -9.51
N TRP A 255 1.94 -11.00 -8.48
CA TRP A 255 1.12 -9.80 -8.25
C TRP A 255 1.70 -8.51 -8.84
N GLY A 256 2.64 -8.60 -9.80
CA GLY A 256 3.31 -7.45 -10.41
C GLY A 256 2.37 -6.49 -11.17
N ASP A 257 1.19 -6.96 -11.60
CA ASP A 257 0.17 -6.10 -12.22
C ASP A 257 -0.53 -5.18 -11.21
N TYR A 258 -0.51 -5.52 -9.91
CA TYR A 258 -1.00 -4.68 -8.82
C TYR A 258 0.13 -3.82 -8.25
N PHE A 259 1.27 -4.43 -7.93
CA PHE A 259 2.44 -3.78 -7.32
C PHE A 259 3.39 -3.26 -8.40
N VAL A 260 3.14 -2.05 -8.86
CA VAL A 260 3.87 -1.40 -9.96
C VAL A 260 5.22 -0.89 -9.44
N GLN A 261 6.32 -1.43 -9.97
CA GLN A 261 7.69 -0.99 -9.63
C GLN A 261 8.06 0.35 -10.31
N ALA A 262 7.31 1.40 -9.97
CA ALA A 262 7.52 2.75 -10.47
C ALA A 262 7.14 3.79 -9.41
N ASN A 263 7.65 5.01 -9.57
CA ASN A 263 7.32 6.12 -8.68
C ASN A 263 5.84 6.52 -8.79
N GLY A 264 5.17 6.66 -7.65
CA GLY A 264 3.84 7.22 -7.53
C GLY A 264 3.86 8.68 -7.06
N GLY A 265 2.77 9.09 -6.42
CA GLY A 265 2.66 10.36 -5.72
C GLY A 265 3.30 10.32 -4.32
N GLN A 266 3.42 11.48 -3.68
CA GLN A 266 3.74 11.59 -2.26
C GLN A 266 2.47 12.01 -1.53
N MET A 267 2.02 11.19 -0.58
CA MET A 267 0.72 11.37 0.08
C MET A 267 0.90 11.82 1.53
N THR A 268 0.00 12.68 1.99
CA THR A 268 -0.24 12.87 3.42
C THR A 268 -1.13 11.73 3.85
N ASP A 269 -0.62 10.86 4.71
CA ASP A 269 -1.32 9.68 5.23
C ASP A 269 -0.67 9.27 6.58
N ASP A 270 -1.27 8.31 7.29
CA ASP A 270 -0.97 7.92 8.67
C ASP A 270 0.48 7.45 8.89
N HIS A 271 1.18 6.99 7.85
CA HIS A 271 2.58 6.61 7.94
C HIS A 271 3.48 7.84 8.12
N GLY A 272 3.06 9.01 7.65
CA GLY A 272 3.79 10.28 7.78
C GLY A 272 4.05 10.67 9.24
N PRO A 273 3.01 10.81 10.09
CA PRO A 273 3.18 11.07 11.52
C PRO A 273 4.02 10.01 12.23
N VAL A 274 3.85 8.73 11.88
CA VAL A 274 4.64 7.63 12.46
C VAL A 274 6.13 7.77 12.12
N ILE A 275 6.47 8.04 10.86
CA ILE A 275 7.85 8.32 10.43
C ILE A 275 8.38 9.55 11.18
N ARG A 276 7.64 10.65 11.17
CA ARG A 276 8.07 11.95 11.69
C ARG A 276 8.33 11.95 13.19
N TYR A 277 7.42 11.37 13.99
CA TYR A 277 7.47 11.47 15.45
C TYR A 277 8.04 10.22 16.13
N ARG A 278 8.05 9.05 15.47
CA ARG A 278 8.65 7.82 16.02
C ARG A 278 9.96 7.40 15.35
N GLY A 279 10.26 7.94 14.17
CA GLY A 279 11.40 7.47 13.37
C GLY A 279 11.26 6.02 12.92
N ILE A 280 10.03 5.46 12.93
CA ILE A 280 9.76 4.11 12.44
C ILE A 280 9.60 4.22 10.93
N PRO A 281 10.45 3.58 10.13
CA PRO A 281 10.33 3.69 8.68
C PRO A 281 9.15 2.85 8.20
N CYS A 282 8.22 3.50 7.49
CA CYS A 282 6.95 2.92 7.11
C CYS A 282 6.76 2.93 5.59
N VAL A 283 6.10 1.89 5.07
CA VAL A 283 5.61 1.83 3.69
C VAL A 283 4.11 1.94 3.70
N ASP A 284 3.58 2.81 2.85
CA ASP A 284 2.17 2.91 2.53
C ASP A 284 1.88 2.16 1.22
N ILE A 285 0.93 1.22 1.31
CA ILE A 285 0.37 0.48 0.16
C ILE A 285 -0.99 1.10 -0.12
N ILE A 286 -1.00 2.10 -1.00
CA ILE A 286 -2.17 2.91 -1.34
C ILE A 286 -2.53 2.83 -2.83
N ASN A 287 -3.82 2.76 -3.15
CA ASN A 287 -4.30 2.73 -4.52
C ASN A 287 -4.23 4.12 -5.19
N PHE A 288 -3.03 4.45 -5.67
CA PHE A 288 -2.74 5.67 -6.39
C PHE A 288 -2.03 5.36 -7.71
N ASP A 289 -2.53 5.90 -8.82
CA ASP A 289 -1.93 5.81 -10.14
C ASP A 289 -1.75 7.23 -10.72
N PRO A 290 -0.50 7.69 -10.96
CA PRO A 290 -0.24 9.05 -11.46
C PRO A 290 -0.83 9.33 -12.85
N ASN A 291 -1.35 8.30 -13.55
CA ASN A 291 -2.02 8.46 -14.84
C ASN A 291 -3.53 8.72 -14.71
N ARG A 292 -4.11 8.61 -13.51
CA ARG A 292 -5.54 8.92 -13.26
C ARG A 292 -5.71 10.41 -12.99
N ALA A 293 -6.89 10.95 -13.30
CA ALA A 293 -7.17 12.38 -13.18
C ALA A 293 -7.00 12.93 -11.75
N THR A 294 -7.40 12.16 -10.75
CA THR A 294 -7.26 12.49 -9.32
C THR A 294 -6.11 11.72 -8.66
N GLY A 295 -5.39 10.88 -9.40
CA GLY A 295 -4.47 9.89 -8.83
C GLY A 295 -5.16 8.67 -8.22
N PHE A 296 -6.18 8.89 -7.38
CA PHE A 296 -6.96 7.83 -6.73
C PHE A 296 -7.96 7.13 -7.67
N GLY A 297 -8.57 6.06 -7.17
CA GLY A 297 -9.70 5.41 -7.85
C GLY A 297 -10.90 6.36 -8.00
N ALA A 298 -11.73 6.17 -9.03
CA ALA A 298 -12.86 7.05 -9.31
C ALA A 298 -13.95 7.05 -8.21
N HIS A 299 -13.89 6.10 -7.27
CA HIS A 299 -14.78 5.98 -6.13
C HIS A 299 -14.32 6.76 -4.90
N TRP A 300 -13.04 7.16 -4.83
CA TRP A 300 -12.46 7.87 -3.68
C TRP A 300 -13.25 9.13 -3.34
N HIS A 301 -13.59 9.29 -2.05
CA HIS A 301 -14.44 10.36 -1.53
C HIS A 301 -15.75 10.56 -2.30
N THR A 302 -16.31 9.48 -2.83
CA THR A 302 -17.63 9.47 -3.45
C THR A 302 -18.53 8.46 -2.77
N SER A 303 -19.82 8.60 -2.98
CA SER A 303 -20.78 7.60 -2.54
C SER A 303 -20.70 6.26 -3.30
N ALA A 304 -19.90 6.20 -4.37
CA ALA A 304 -19.61 4.96 -5.08
C ALA A 304 -18.61 4.08 -4.31
N ASP A 305 -17.92 4.60 -3.29
CA ASP A 305 -17.09 3.77 -2.41
C ASP A 305 -17.97 2.93 -1.48
N ASN A 306 -18.37 1.77 -1.99
CA ASN A 306 -19.23 0.78 -1.37
C ASN A 306 -18.82 -0.63 -1.83
N MET A 307 -19.51 -1.67 -1.36
CA MET A 307 -19.15 -3.07 -1.66
C MET A 307 -19.02 -3.41 -3.15
N ASN A 308 -19.62 -2.63 -4.06
CA ASN A 308 -19.53 -2.88 -5.50
C ASN A 308 -18.14 -2.61 -6.09
N VAL A 309 -17.31 -1.79 -5.44
CA VAL A 309 -15.95 -1.52 -5.93
C VAL A 309 -14.96 -2.58 -5.47
N ILE A 310 -15.30 -3.34 -4.44
CA ILE A 310 -14.39 -4.30 -3.80
C ILE A 310 -14.19 -5.53 -4.67
N HIS A 311 -12.93 -5.86 -4.90
CA HIS A 311 -12.50 -6.95 -5.74
C HIS A 311 -11.62 -7.92 -4.96
N ILE A 312 -12.08 -9.16 -4.85
CA ILE A 312 -11.44 -10.17 -3.99
C ILE A 312 -9.99 -10.48 -4.38
N GLU A 313 -9.64 -10.41 -5.68
CA GLU A 313 -8.25 -10.62 -6.11
C GLU A 313 -7.33 -9.47 -5.68
N THR A 314 -7.85 -8.25 -5.54
CA THR A 314 -7.04 -7.12 -5.03
C THR A 314 -6.68 -7.38 -3.56
N LEU A 315 -7.67 -7.78 -2.76
CA LEU A 315 -7.44 -8.18 -1.37
C LEU A 315 -6.47 -9.36 -1.26
N ARG A 316 -6.59 -10.36 -2.16
CA ARG A 316 -5.65 -11.48 -2.22
C ARG A 316 -4.23 -11.01 -2.51
N ALA A 317 -4.05 -10.18 -3.54
CA ALA A 317 -2.73 -9.68 -3.94
C ALA A 317 -2.03 -8.94 -2.80
N VAL A 318 -2.75 -8.04 -2.12
CA VAL A 318 -2.20 -7.28 -0.99
C VAL A 318 -1.96 -8.19 0.22
N GLY A 319 -2.95 -8.97 0.61
CA GLY A 319 -2.88 -9.84 1.77
C GLY A 319 -1.78 -10.89 1.68
N GLU A 320 -1.66 -11.58 0.54
CA GLU A 320 -0.59 -12.58 0.32
C GLU A 320 0.80 -11.94 0.28
N THR A 321 0.94 -10.77 -0.34
CA THR A 321 2.20 -10.03 -0.37
C THR A 321 2.64 -9.67 1.03
N VAL A 322 1.77 -9.01 1.81
CA VAL A 322 2.09 -8.59 3.18
C VAL A 322 2.33 -9.82 4.08
N ALA A 323 1.45 -10.82 4.04
CA ALA A 323 1.59 -12.04 4.84
C ALA A 323 2.92 -12.76 4.60
N THR A 324 3.40 -12.74 3.35
CA THR A 324 4.67 -13.38 2.97
C THR A 324 5.84 -12.52 3.42
N THR A 325 5.84 -11.22 3.12
CA THR A 325 6.95 -10.31 3.43
C THR A 325 7.20 -10.18 4.93
N ILE A 326 6.17 -10.09 5.77
CA ILE A 326 6.35 -9.93 7.23
C ILE A 326 7.00 -11.15 7.91
N ARG A 327 7.04 -12.31 7.22
CA ARG A 327 7.69 -13.53 7.72
C ARG A 327 9.18 -13.60 7.37
N GLU A 328 9.69 -12.67 6.57
CA GLU A 328 11.08 -12.64 6.11
C GLU A 328 12.00 -11.85 7.05
N ASP A 329 13.30 -12.12 6.94
CA ASP A 329 14.35 -11.31 7.55
C ASP A 329 14.81 -10.26 6.54
N ILE A 330 14.28 -9.05 6.69
CA ILE A 330 14.58 -7.87 5.87
C ILE A 330 15.61 -6.98 6.57
#